data_AF-A0A2H5V2X5-F1
#
_entry.id   AF-A0A2H5V2X5-F1
#
_cell.length_a   1.000
_cell.length_b   1.000
_cell.length_c   1.000
_cell.angle_alpha   90.00
_cell.angle_beta   90.00
_cell.angle_gamma   90.00
#
_symmetry.space_group_name_H-M   'P 1'
#
loop_
_entity.id
_entity.type
_entity.pdbx_description
1 polymer ?
#
loop_
_entity_poly.entity_id
_entity_poly.type
_entity_poly.pdbx_seq_one_letter_code
_entity_poly.pdbx_strand_id
1 'polypeptide(L)'
;MVEEIQACGFSSNHLYFLEEMLWLSPIRDRVFRVGILPITQTLWGKVTSVSVKQPGDEVAANRAICLIESRRFLGNVRAPFDLRIERLNMEAVERPWILQRGFGEAAWLCEVAALEDNCLTRLKSWSEIRGEVERMISEKGIICFREVPDYVHAAIGIDCSQLLMVLSDKLEGLPEGSIIHIVADYNEGAEKDLEKWSRITGNEVLDFRVEKRLAHALIRRRTQF
;
A
#
# COMPACT_ATOMS: atom_id res chain seq x y z
N MET A 1 3.57 -12.32 14.98
CA MET A 1 4.56 -11.22 15.07
C MET A 1 4.55 -10.49 13.73
N VAL A 2 4.67 -9.16 13.72
CA VAL A 2 4.79 -8.38 12.48
C VAL A 2 6.27 -8.00 12.33
N GLU A 3 6.86 -8.34 11.19
CA GLU A 3 8.19 -7.90 10.77
C GLU A 3 8.03 -6.75 9.77
N GLU A 4 8.96 -5.79 9.76
CA GLU A 4 8.95 -4.69 8.80
C GLU A 4 10.18 -4.71 7.89
N ILE A 5 9.96 -4.46 6.60
CA ILE A 5 11.02 -4.30 5.59
C ILE A 5 10.77 -2.98 4.86
N GLN A 6 11.65 -2.01 5.03
CA GLN A 6 11.46 -0.63 4.52
C GLN A 6 10.07 -0.05 4.89
N ALA A 7 9.69 -0.23 6.16
CA ALA A 7 8.38 0.11 6.75
C ALA A 7 7.16 -0.60 6.14
N CYS A 8 7.35 -1.57 5.26
CA CYS A 8 6.31 -2.49 4.83
C CYS A 8 6.21 -3.62 5.87
N GLY A 9 5.10 -3.65 6.62
CA GLY A 9 4.85 -4.75 7.56
C GLY A 9 4.60 -6.08 6.83
N PHE A 10 4.84 -7.21 7.50
CA PHE A 10 4.47 -8.57 7.11
C PHE A 10 4.24 -9.41 8.36
N SER A 11 3.10 -10.11 8.43
CA SER A 11 2.73 -10.94 9.58
C SER A 11 3.19 -12.39 9.43
N SER A 12 3.82 -12.93 10.47
CA SER A 12 4.14 -14.37 10.56
C SER A 12 2.89 -15.25 10.68
N ASN A 13 1.74 -14.67 11.04
CA ASN A 13 0.49 -15.39 11.26
C ASN A 13 -0.40 -15.41 10.00
N HIS A 14 0.05 -14.77 8.93
CA HIS A 14 -0.66 -14.77 7.65
C HIS A 14 0.01 -15.74 6.70
N LEU A 15 -0.78 -16.17 5.73
CA LEU A 15 -0.35 -16.88 4.54
C LEU A 15 -0.36 -15.91 3.35
N TYR A 16 0.37 -16.26 2.30
CA TYR A 16 0.63 -15.35 1.20
C TYR A 16 0.43 -16.04 -0.14
N PHE A 17 -0.16 -15.29 -1.07
CA PHE A 17 -0.26 -15.64 -2.48
C PHE A 17 0.32 -14.49 -3.29
N LEU A 18 1.63 -14.55 -3.51
CA LEU A 18 2.42 -13.44 -4.03
C LEU A 18 2.08 -13.11 -5.49
N GLU A 19 1.66 -14.12 -6.25
CA GLU A 19 1.26 -13.99 -7.66
C GLU A 19 0.17 -12.91 -7.85
N GLU A 20 -0.70 -12.76 -6.86
CA GLU A 20 -1.80 -11.77 -6.83
C GLU A 20 -1.61 -10.69 -5.77
N MET A 21 -0.41 -10.60 -5.16
CA MET A 21 -0.08 -9.66 -4.07
C MET A 21 -1.05 -9.77 -2.88
N LEU A 22 -1.43 -10.98 -2.49
CA LEU A 22 -2.39 -11.21 -1.40
C LEU A 22 -1.74 -11.73 -0.13
N TRP A 23 -2.33 -11.32 0.98
CA TRP A 23 -2.22 -12.02 2.25
C TRP A 23 -3.57 -12.62 2.64
N LEU A 24 -3.52 -13.75 3.33
CA LEU A 24 -4.67 -14.46 3.87
C LEU A 24 -4.46 -14.67 5.37
N SER A 25 -5.42 -14.24 6.18
CA SER A 25 -5.40 -14.40 7.64
C SER A 25 -6.46 -15.43 8.04
N PRO A 26 -6.07 -16.60 8.59
CA PRO A 26 -7.03 -17.61 9.04
C PRO A 26 -7.91 -17.08 10.17
N ILE A 27 -9.23 -17.24 10.05
CA ILE A 27 -10.21 -16.85 11.09
C ILE A 27 -10.76 -18.07 11.81
N ARG A 28 -10.98 -19.16 11.07
CA ARG A 28 -11.41 -20.48 11.53
C ARG A 28 -11.07 -21.51 10.45
N ASP A 29 -11.41 -22.78 10.68
CA ASP A 29 -11.16 -23.84 9.71
C ASP A 29 -11.64 -23.45 8.30
N ARG A 30 -10.71 -23.46 7.35
CA ARG A 30 -10.91 -23.14 5.92
C ARG A 30 -11.57 -21.79 5.63
N VAL A 31 -11.56 -20.84 6.57
CA VAL A 31 -12.08 -19.48 6.36
C VAL A 31 -11.01 -18.44 6.64
N PHE A 32 -10.83 -17.52 5.69
CA PHE A 32 -9.74 -16.56 5.67
C PHE A 32 -10.25 -15.15 5.43
N ARG A 33 -9.65 -14.15 6.09
CA ARG A 33 -9.67 -12.77 5.58
C ARG A 33 -8.64 -12.66 4.47
N VAL A 34 -9.02 -12.04 3.36
CA VAL A 34 -8.14 -11.75 2.22
C VAL A 34 -7.88 -10.26 2.19
N GLY A 35 -6.62 -9.85 2.03
CA GLY A 35 -6.23 -8.46 1.76
C GLY A 35 -5.09 -8.41 0.77
N ILE A 36 -4.70 -7.19 0.39
CA ILE A 36 -3.56 -6.95 -0.51
C ILE A 36 -2.32 -6.57 0.30
N LEU A 37 -1.14 -6.86 -0.23
CA LEU A 37 0.12 -6.54 0.42
C LEU A 37 0.35 -5.02 0.48
N PRO A 38 0.96 -4.49 1.55
CA PRO A 38 1.23 -3.05 1.66
C PRO A 38 2.17 -2.52 0.56
N ILE A 39 3.04 -3.38 0.01
CA ILE A 39 3.92 -3.03 -1.11
C ILE A 39 3.15 -2.53 -2.34
N THR A 40 1.87 -2.89 -2.47
CA THR A 40 0.99 -2.38 -3.52
C THR A 40 0.81 -0.86 -3.46
N GLN A 41 1.03 -0.22 -2.31
CA GLN A 41 1.08 1.24 -2.18
C GLN A 41 2.03 1.86 -3.20
N THR A 42 3.26 1.35 -3.29
CA THR A 42 4.25 1.84 -4.26
C THR A 42 3.99 1.28 -5.65
N LEU A 43 3.64 -0.01 -5.76
CA LEU A 43 3.51 -0.70 -7.05
C LEU A 43 2.30 -0.22 -7.85
N TRP A 44 1.15 -0.06 -7.21
CA TRP A 44 -0.12 0.29 -7.83
C TRP A 44 -0.48 1.77 -7.63
N GLY A 45 0.18 2.46 -6.69
CA GLY A 45 -0.32 3.76 -6.22
C GLY A 45 -1.60 3.59 -5.39
N LYS A 46 -2.15 4.71 -4.90
CA LYS A 46 -3.35 4.70 -4.06
C LYS A 46 -4.52 4.03 -4.77
N VAL A 47 -5.09 3.00 -4.15
CA VAL A 47 -6.31 2.34 -4.61
C VAL A 47 -7.48 3.30 -4.44
N THR A 48 -8.23 3.48 -5.52
CA THR A 48 -9.35 4.43 -5.62
C THR A 48 -10.69 3.73 -5.68
N SER A 49 -10.75 2.50 -6.20
CA SER A 49 -11.98 1.70 -6.28
C SER A 49 -11.67 0.20 -6.19
N VAL A 50 -12.57 -0.54 -5.56
CA VAL A 50 -12.59 -2.01 -5.56
C VAL A 50 -13.99 -2.50 -5.89
N SER A 51 -14.10 -3.42 -6.85
CA SER A 51 -15.36 -4.07 -7.20
C SER A 51 -15.25 -5.56 -6.88
N VAL A 52 -15.75 -5.96 -5.71
CA VAL A 52 -15.69 -7.34 -5.20
C VAL A 52 -16.95 -8.11 -5.55
N LYS A 53 -16.81 -9.41 -5.81
CA LYS A 53 -17.94 -10.35 -5.90
C LYS A 53 -18.77 -10.38 -4.61
N GLN A 54 -20.03 -10.77 -4.72
CA GLN A 54 -20.98 -10.68 -3.61
C GLN A 54 -20.89 -11.89 -2.67
N PRO A 55 -21.25 -11.74 -1.39
CA PRO A 55 -21.42 -12.88 -0.49
C PRO A 55 -22.33 -13.96 -1.09
N GLY A 56 -21.90 -15.21 -1.01
CA GLY A 56 -22.54 -16.36 -1.64
C GLY A 56 -21.96 -16.74 -3.01
N ASP A 57 -21.24 -15.85 -3.69
CA ASP A 57 -20.60 -16.16 -4.97
C ASP A 57 -19.49 -17.20 -4.79
N GLU A 58 -19.54 -18.27 -5.58
CA GLU A 58 -18.44 -19.21 -5.74
C GLU A 58 -17.47 -18.74 -6.85
N VAL A 59 -16.18 -18.87 -6.59
CA VAL A 59 -15.10 -18.40 -7.44
C VAL A 59 -14.08 -19.52 -7.58
N ALA A 60 -13.96 -20.05 -8.79
CA ALA A 60 -12.93 -21.02 -9.11
C ALA A 60 -11.53 -20.38 -9.01
N ALA A 61 -10.52 -21.19 -8.73
CA ALA A 61 -9.12 -20.80 -8.70
C ALA A 61 -8.74 -20.03 -9.99
N ASN A 62 -7.90 -19.01 -9.85
CA ASN A 62 -7.45 -18.13 -10.92
C ASN A 62 -8.56 -17.29 -11.60
N ARG A 63 -9.79 -17.31 -11.07
CA ARG A 63 -10.86 -16.37 -11.46
C ARG A 63 -10.85 -15.15 -10.54
N ALA A 64 -11.34 -14.02 -11.07
CA ALA A 64 -11.33 -12.76 -10.34
C ALA A 64 -12.24 -12.81 -9.11
N ILE A 65 -11.70 -12.45 -7.95
CA ILE A 65 -12.44 -12.13 -6.72
C ILE A 65 -12.92 -10.68 -6.78
N CYS A 66 -12.04 -9.78 -7.23
CA CYS A 66 -12.35 -8.37 -7.40
C CYS A 66 -11.58 -7.73 -8.54
N LEU A 67 -12.11 -6.61 -9.03
CA LEU A 67 -11.38 -5.64 -9.85
C LEU A 67 -10.84 -4.53 -8.94
N ILE A 68 -9.57 -4.20 -9.09
CA ILE A 68 -8.91 -3.10 -8.40
C ILE A 68 -8.58 -2.00 -9.40
N GLU A 69 -8.96 -0.78 -9.02
CA GLU A 69 -8.60 0.45 -9.68
C GLU A 69 -7.77 1.31 -8.73
N SER A 70 -6.64 1.77 -9.22
CA SER A 70 -5.75 2.67 -8.50
C SER A 70 -5.16 3.71 -9.46
N ARG A 71 -4.36 4.63 -8.91
CA ARG A 71 -3.67 5.67 -9.70
C ARG A 71 -2.76 5.12 -10.82
N ARG A 72 -2.22 3.91 -10.69
CA ARG A 72 -1.23 3.33 -11.62
C ARG A 72 -1.55 1.89 -12.05
N PHE A 73 -2.68 1.33 -11.63
CA PHE A 73 -3.07 -0.05 -11.90
C PHE A 73 -4.58 -0.17 -12.11
N LEU A 74 -4.96 -0.99 -13.08
CA LEU A 74 -6.32 -1.46 -13.32
C LEU A 74 -6.22 -2.95 -13.63
N GLY A 75 -6.76 -3.79 -12.75
CA GLY A 75 -6.61 -5.24 -12.91
C GLY A 75 -7.37 -6.05 -11.89
N ASN A 76 -7.50 -7.34 -12.18
CA ASN A 76 -8.18 -8.27 -11.30
C ASN A 76 -7.22 -8.82 -10.25
N VAL A 77 -7.74 -9.01 -9.04
CA VAL A 77 -7.16 -9.92 -8.05
C VAL A 77 -7.88 -11.25 -8.15
N ARG A 78 -7.12 -12.34 -8.27
CA ARG A 78 -7.64 -13.68 -8.53
C ARG A 78 -7.59 -14.60 -7.31
N ALA A 79 -8.50 -15.57 -7.31
CA ALA A 79 -8.60 -16.57 -6.27
C ALA A 79 -7.39 -17.52 -6.26
N PRO A 80 -6.74 -17.74 -5.11
CA PRO A 80 -5.66 -18.73 -5.00
C PRO A 80 -6.15 -20.18 -5.21
N PHE A 81 -7.38 -20.45 -4.75
CA PHE A 81 -8.05 -21.76 -4.76
C PHE A 81 -9.56 -21.57 -4.98
N ASP A 82 -10.29 -22.66 -5.17
CA ASP A 82 -11.75 -22.63 -5.25
C ASP A 82 -12.36 -22.16 -3.92
N LEU A 83 -13.14 -21.08 -3.96
CA LEU A 83 -13.63 -20.42 -2.76
C LEU A 83 -15.06 -19.89 -2.91
N ARG A 84 -15.70 -19.60 -1.78
CA ARG A 84 -16.94 -18.83 -1.70
C ARG A 84 -16.71 -17.54 -0.92
N ILE A 85 -17.25 -16.42 -1.42
CA ILE A 85 -17.24 -15.16 -0.68
C ILE A 85 -18.23 -15.26 0.47
N GLU A 86 -17.78 -15.04 1.70
CA GLU A 86 -18.63 -15.13 2.90
C GLU A 86 -19.07 -13.74 3.37
N ARG A 87 -18.17 -12.75 3.29
CA ARG A 87 -18.40 -11.40 3.80
C ARG A 87 -17.52 -10.37 3.10
N LEU A 88 -18.04 -9.16 2.93
CA LEU A 88 -17.26 -8.00 2.47
C LEU A 88 -16.89 -7.11 3.65
N ASN A 89 -15.70 -6.50 3.59
CA ASN A 89 -15.37 -5.36 4.43
C ASN A 89 -15.91 -4.09 3.77
N MET A 90 -17.10 -3.65 4.20
CA MET A 90 -17.73 -2.45 3.63
C MET A 90 -16.88 -1.20 3.82
N GLU A 91 -16.06 -1.12 4.87
CA GLU A 91 -15.14 0.00 5.05
C GLU A 91 -14.10 0.05 3.92
N ALA A 92 -13.57 -1.10 3.51
CA ALA A 92 -12.63 -1.19 2.40
C ALA A 92 -13.29 -0.96 1.04
N VAL A 93 -14.58 -1.29 0.89
CA VAL A 93 -15.32 -0.96 -0.34
C VAL A 93 -15.55 0.55 -0.45
N GLU A 94 -15.93 1.21 0.65
CA GLU A 94 -16.16 2.65 0.68
C GLU A 94 -14.86 3.47 0.69
N ARG A 95 -13.80 2.95 1.32
CA ARG A 95 -12.49 3.59 1.45
C ARG A 95 -11.37 2.62 1.02
N PRO A 96 -11.22 2.36 -0.29
CA PRO A 96 -10.32 1.32 -0.82
C PRO A 96 -8.85 1.44 -0.42
N TRP A 97 -8.37 2.66 -0.23
CA TRP A 97 -7.00 2.93 0.18
C TRP A 97 -6.63 2.36 1.56
N ILE A 98 -7.60 2.00 2.42
CA ILE A 98 -7.29 1.36 3.73
C ILE A 98 -6.61 0.00 3.56
N LEU A 99 -6.85 -0.68 2.43
CA LEU A 99 -6.23 -1.95 2.09
C LEU A 99 -4.70 -1.86 1.99
N GLN A 100 -4.17 -0.65 1.82
CA GLN A 100 -2.74 -0.39 1.64
C GLN A 100 -2.05 0.16 2.90
N ARG A 101 -2.77 0.40 4.01
CA ARG A 101 -2.20 0.98 5.25
C ARG A 101 -1.37 0.01 6.09
N GLY A 102 -1.09 -1.19 5.59
CA GLY A 102 -0.35 -2.23 6.32
C GLY A 102 -1.24 -3.05 7.26
N PHE A 103 -0.62 -3.60 8.30
CA PHE A 103 -1.22 -4.66 9.12
C PHE A 103 -2.00 -4.07 10.29
N GLY A 104 -3.27 -3.75 10.04
CA GLY A 104 -4.29 -3.53 11.06
C GLY A 104 -5.51 -4.41 10.81
N GLU A 105 -6.31 -4.71 11.83
CA GLU A 105 -7.50 -5.57 11.72
C GLU A 105 -8.53 -5.11 10.67
N ALA A 106 -8.44 -3.86 10.21
CA ALA A 106 -9.34 -3.25 9.22
C ALA A 106 -8.86 -3.38 7.76
N ALA A 107 -7.60 -3.77 7.48
CA ALA A 107 -7.00 -3.70 6.15
C ALA A 107 -7.31 -4.91 5.23
N TRP A 108 -8.45 -5.57 5.42
CA TRP A 108 -8.89 -6.72 4.61
C TRP A 108 -10.03 -6.34 3.66
N LEU A 109 -10.17 -7.10 2.57
CA LEU A 109 -11.16 -6.90 1.52
C LEU A 109 -12.43 -7.71 1.76
N CYS A 110 -12.28 -9.02 1.94
CA CYS A 110 -13.38 -9.96 2.11
C CYS A 110 -12.97 -11.16 2.97
N GLU A 111 -13.96 -11.85 3.53
CA GLU A 111 -13.81 -13.19 4.10
C GLU A 111 -14.22 -14.22 3.05
N VAL A 112 -13.44 -15.28 2.93
CA VAL A 112 -13.67 -16.36 1.97
C VAL A 112 -13.62 -17.71 2.67
N ALA A 113 -14.47 -18.64 2.25
CA ALA A 113 -14.41 -20.05 2.64
C ALA A 113 -13.80 -20.86 1.49
N ALA A 114 -12.79 -21.68 1.77
CA ALA A 114 -12.26 -22.63 0.80
C ALA A 114 -13.28 -23.74 0.53
N LEU A 115 -13.43 -24.12 -0.74
CA LEU A 115 -14.29 -25.22 -1.18
C LEU A 115 -13.53 -26.55 -1.34
N GLU A 116 -12.21 -26.51 -1.16
CA GLU A 116 -11.29 -27.66 -1.25
C GLU A 116 -10.44 -27.81 0.02
N ASP A 117 -10.09 -29.06 0.36
CA ASP A 117 -9.33 -29.39 1.57
C ASP A 117 -7.84 -29.04 1.47
N ASN A 118 -7.29 -29.04 0.26
CA ASN A 118 -5.87 -28.79 -0.03
C ASN A 118 -5.56 -27.32 -0.34
N CYS A 119 -6.45 -26.38 0.02
CA CYS A 119 -6.32 -24.95 -0.26
C CYS A 119 -4.97 -24.33 0.20
N LEU A 120 -4.38 -24.86 1.27
CA LEU A 120 -3.11 -24.39 1.81
C LEU A 120 -1.91 -24.67 0.91
N THR A 121 -1.99 -25.64 -0.01
CA THR A 121 -0.86 -26.04 -0.88
C THR A 121 -0.37 -24.95 -1.82
N ARG A 122 -1.23 -23.95 -2.09
CA ARG A 122 -0.93 -22.81 -2.97
C ARG A 122 -0.53 -21.56 -2.21
N LEU A 123 -0.62 -21.60 -0.88
CA LEU A 123 -0.27 -20.48 -0.02
C LEU A 123 1.09 -20.72 0.62
N LYS A 124 1.83 -19.64 0.82
CA LYS A 124 3.15 -19.70 1.45
C LYS A 124 3.14 -18.98 2.79
N SER A 125 3.89 -19.47 3.76
CA SER A 125 4.19 -18.76 5.01
C SER A 125 5.12 -17.57 4.77
N TRP A 126 5.19 -16.68 5.76
CA TRP A 126 6.15 -15.56 5.72
C TRP A 126 7.60 -16.02 5.50
N SER A 127 8.05 -17.05 6.23
CA SER A 127 9.40 -17.59 6.11
C SER A 127 9.74 -18.09 4.70
N GLU A 128 8.75 -18.59 3.96
CA GLU A 128 8.93 -19.09 2.60
C GLU A 128 9.04 -17.96 1.56
N ILE A 129 8.39 -16.82 1.81
CA ILE A 129 8.35 -15.70 0.85
C ILE A 129 9.28 -14.54 1.19
N ARG A 130 9.82 -14.49 2.40
CA ARG A 130 10.60 -13.35 2.93
C ARG A 130 11.70 -12.90 1.96
N GLY A 131 12.54 -13.82 1.48
CA GLY A 131 13.64 -13.48 0.57
C GLY A 131 13.17 -12.97 -0.81
N GLU A 132 12.03 -13.45 -1.31
CA GLU A 132 11.43 -12.95 -2.55
C GLU A 132 10.88 -11.53 -2.37
N VAL A 133 10.23 -11.26 -1.24
CA VAL A 133 9.72 -9.93 -0.89
C VAL A 133 10.86 -8.93 -0.67
N GLU A 134 11.91 -9.31 0.06
CA GLU A 134 13.10 -8.47 0.26
C GLU A 134 13.73 -8.06 -1.06
N ARG A 135 13.90 -9.03 -1.96
CA ARG A 135 14.44 -8.77 -3.30
C ARG A 135 13.51 -7.85 -4.08
N MET A 136 12.20 -8.09 -4.07
CA MET A 136 11.22 -7.24 -4.74
C MET A 136 11.26 -5.80 -4.21
N ILE A 137 11.32 -5.62 -2.88
CA ILE A 137 11.39 -4.32 -2.23
C ILE A 137 12.67 -3.59 -2.65
N SER A 138 13.82 -4.25 -2.56
CA SER A 138 15.12 -3.66 -2.90
C SER A 138 15.25 -3.30 -4.38
N GLU A 139 14.87 -4.22 -5.29
CA GLU A 139 14.99 -4.05 -6.74
C GLU A 139 14.06 -2.96 -7.28
N LYS A 140 12.85 -2.86 -6.71
CA LYS A 140 11.85 -1.88 -7.16
C LYS A 140 11.86 -0.58 -6.34
N GLY A 141 12.73 -0.48 -5.33
CA GLY A 141 12.81 0.70 -4.44
C GLY A 141 11.50 0.96 -3.70
N ILE A 142 10.85 -0.11 -3.21
CA ILE A 142 9.55 -0.02 -2.56
C ILE A 142 9.73 0.57 -1.16
N ILE A 143 8.86 1.51 -0.83
CA ILE A 143 8.77 2.07 0.50
C ILE A 143 7.30 2.11 0.90
N CYS A 144 6.99 1.71 2.12
CA CYS A 144 5.63 1.83 2.63
C CYS A 144 5.52 2.99 3.62
N PHE A 145 4.34 3.58 3.69
CA PHE A 145 4.01 4.62 4.63
C PHE A 145 2.70 4.28 5.34
N ARG A 146 2.58 4.75 6.58
CA ARG A 146 1.33 4.60 7.33
C ARG A 146 0.14 5.30 6.68
N GLU A 147 0.39 6.47 6.11
CA GLU A 147 -0.57 7.21 5.29
C GLU A 147 -0.28 6.97 3.80
N VAL A 148 -1.31 6.60 3.05
CA VAL A 148 -1.17 6.26 1.63
C VAL A 148 -1.17 7.55 0.80
N PRO A 149 -0.07 7.90 0.08
CA PRO A 149 -0.01 9.11 -0.72
C PRO A 149 -0.97 9.06 -1.89
N ASP A 150 -1.67 10.15 -2.14
CA ASP A 150 -2.50 10.35 -3.33
C ASP A 150 -1.65 10.52 -4.60
N TYR A 151 -0.46 11.12 -4.44
CA TYR A 151 0.44 11.48 -5.52
C TYR A 151 1.88 11.13 -5.18
N VAL A 152 2.67 10.77 -6.19
CA VAL A 152 4.11 10.56 -6.06
C VAL A 152 4.81 11.47 -7.07
N HIS A 153 5.81 12.21 -6.62
CA HIS A 153 6.61 13.08 -7.47
C HIS A 153 8.09 12.83 -7.27
N ALA A 154 8.77 12.38 -8.33
CA ALA A 154 10.21 12.23 -8.35
C ALA A 154 10.87 13.53 -8.81
N ALA A 155 11.68 14.12 -7.94
CA ALA A 155 12.46 15.33 -8.10
C ALA A 155 13.96 15.01 -7.97
N ILE A 156 14.41 13.98 -8.67
CA ILE A 156 15.81 13.50 -8.66
C ILE A 156 16.61 14.35 -9.67
N GLY A 157 17.81 14.77 -9.28
CA GLY A 157 18.70 15.63 -10.05
C GLY A 157 18.34 17.12 -9.98
N ILE A 158 17.43 17.50 -9.08
CA ILE A 158 17.02 18.90 -8.87
C ILE A 158 17.84 19.49 -7.72
N ASP A 159 18.28 20.74 -7.89
CA ASP A 159 18.98 21.48 -6.84
C ASP A 159 18.08 21.69 -5.60
N CYS A 160 18.66 21.62 -4.41
CA CYS A 160 17.91 21.70 -3.16
C CYS A 160 17.13 23.01 -2.99
N SER A 161 17.64 24.13 -3.54
CA SER A 161 16.94 25.42 -3.55
C SER A 161 15.70 25.42 -4.43
N GLN A 162 15.67 24.58 -5.47
CA GLN A 162 14.56 24.45 -6.41
C GLN A 162 13.52 23.42 -5.95
N LEU A 163 13.91 22.43 -5.14
CA LEU A 163 13.03 21.36 -4.67
C LEU A 163 11.81 21.89 -3.92
N LEU A 164 12.01 22.83 -2.99
CA LEU A 164 10.91 23.41 -2.20
C LEU A 164 9.96 24.25 -3.06
N MET A 165 10.48 24.91 -4.11
CA MET A 165 9.65 25.63 -5.08
C MET A 165 8.80 24.65 -5.90
N VAL A 166 9.40 23.58 -6.41
CA VAL A 166 8.70 22.51 -7.15
C VAL A 166 7.62 21.87 -6.28
N LEU A 167 7.95 21.58 -5.01
CA LEU A 167 6.99 21.07 -4.04
C LEU A 167 5.80 22.02 -3.85
N SER A 168 6.07 23.32 -3.68
CA SER A 168 5.02 24.34 -3.49
C SER A 168 4.10 24.42 -4.71
N ASP A 169 4.66 24.50 -5.92
CA ASP A 169 3.92 24.48 -7.19
C ASP A 169 3.03 23.24 -7.31
N LYS A 170 3.57 22.06 -7.01
CA LYS A 170 2.80 20.81 -7.06
C LYS A 170 1.66 20.81 -6.05
N LEU A 171 1.89 21.32 -4.85
CA LEU A 171 0.87 21.37 -3.81
C LEU A 171 -0.24 22.34 -4.15
N GLU A 172 0.02 23.52 -4.73
CA GLU A 172 -0.98 24.53 -5.10
C GLU A 172 -2.11 24.01 -6.00
N GLY A 173 -1.84 22.98 -6.82
CA GLY A 173 -2.83 22.34 -7.67
C GLY A 173 -3.72 21.27 -7.01
N LEU A 174 -3.44 20.86 -5.76
CA LEU A 174 -4.08 19.69 -5.14
C LEU A 174 -5.27 20.02 -4.21
N PRO A 175 -6.26 19.15 -4.01
CA PRO A 175 -7.27 19.35 -2.97
C PRO A 175 -6.66 19.45 -1.56
N GLU A 176 -7.25 20.24 -0.66
CA GLU A 176 -6.85 20.25 0.76
C GLU A 176 -6.89 18.83 1.35
N GLY A 177 -5.91 18.50 2.19
CA GLY A 177 -5.77 17.17 2.77
C GLY A 177 -5.11 16.14 1.85
N SER A 178 -4.86 16.45 0.58
CA SER A 178 -4.10 15.58 -0.33
C SER A 178 -2.72 15.28 0.24
N ILE A 179 -2.28 14.03 0.08
CA ILE A 179 -0.97 13.58 0.53
C ILE A 179 -0.08 13.35 -0.70
N ILE A 180 1.06 14.03 -0.75
CA ILE A 180 2.07 13.85 -1.79
C ILE A 180 3.32 13.19 -1.20
N HIS A 181 3.86 12.20 -1.90
CA HIS A 181 5.16 11.61 -1.63
C HIS A 181 6.19 12.21 -2.60
N ILE A 182 7.16 12.95 -2.07
CA ILE A 182 8.30 13.47 -2.82
C ILE A 182 9.48 12.51 -2.68
N VAL A 183 10.13 12.21 -3.80
CA VAL A 183 11.40 11.49 -3.86
C VAL A 183 12.45 12.41 -4.46
N ALA A 184 13.49 12.75 -3.72
CA ALA A 184 14.55 13.66 -4.18
C ALA A 184 15.94 13.11 -3.82
N ASP A 185 17.00 13.65 -4.42
CA ASP A 185 18.36 13.36 -3.94
C ASP A 185 18.55 13.92 -2.53
N TYR A 186 19.10 13.11 -1.64
CA TYR A 186 19.36 13.52 -0.27
C TYR A 186 20.60 14.41 -0.18
N ASN A 187 20.48 15.53 0.53
CA ASN A 187 21.57 16.38 0.96
C ASN A 187 21.50 16.66 2.47
N GLU A 188 22.65 16.99 3.06
CA GLU A 188 22.70 17.36 4.47
C GLU A 188 21.86 18.62 4.72
N GLY A 189 20.90 18.54 5.64
CA GLY A 189 19.99 19.64 5.98
C GLY A 189 18.61 19.58 5.33
N ALA A 190 18.37 18.66 4.38
CA ALA A 190 17.09 18.51 3.68
C ALA A 190 15.87 18.47 4.61
N GLU A 191 15.97 17.68 5.69
CA GLU A 191 14.90 17.53 6.68
C GLU A 191 14.61 18.85 7.40
N LYS A 192 15.67 19.54 7.88
CA LYS A 192 15.53 20.82 8.58
C LYS A 192 14.95 21.90 7.67
N ASP A 193 15.31 21.90 6.39
CA ASP A 193 14.78 22.87 5.44
C ASP A 193 13.32 22.58 5.09
N LEU A 194 12.94 21.30 4.99
CA LEU A 194 11.56 20.88 4.83
C LEU A 194 10.70 21.26 6.06
N GLU A 195 11.22 21.08 7.28
CA GLU A 195 10.54 21.53 8.50
C GLU A 195 10.32 23.04 8.54
N LYS A 196 11.34 23.84 8.17
CA LYS A 196 11.20 25.31 8.10
C LYS A 196 10.15 25.69 7.06
N TRP A 197 10.20 25.08 5.88
CA TRP A 197 9.23 25.29 4.81
C TRP A 197 7.80 24.92 5.24
N SER A 198 7.64 23.83 5.99
CA SER A 198 6.36 23.43 6.57
C SER A 198 5.80 24.49 7.53
N ARG A 199 6.63 25.07 8.41
CA ARG A 199 6.22 26.17 9.29
C ARG A 199 5.81 27.42 8.51
N ILE A 200 6.50 27.73 7.41
CA ILE A 200 6.24 28.91 6.58
C ILE A 200 4.95 28.76 5.77
N THR A 201 4.69 27.58 5.22
CA THR A 201 3.56 27.33 4.31
C THR A 201 2.32 26.76 5.00
N GLY A 202 2.44 26.27 6.23
CA GLY A 202 1.37 25.59 6.96
C GLY A 202 1.12 24.14 6.53
N ASN A 203 1.76 23.66 5.45
CA ASN A 203 1.67 22.26 5.04
C ASN A 203 2.31 21.34 6.09
N GLU A 204 1.80 20.13 6.22
CA GLU A 204 2.19 19.20 7.29
C GLU A 204 3.15 18.13 6.73
N VAL A 205 4.34 17.98 7.31
CA VAL A 205 5.25 16.86 7.02
C VAL A 205 4.81 15.68 7.87
N LEU A 206 4.35 14.62 7.22
CA LEU A 206 3.87 13.40 7.87
C LEU A 206 4.98 12.39 8.13
N ASP A 207 5.98 12.37 7.25
CA ASP A 207 7.08 11.41 7.29
C ASP A 207 8.26 11.99 6.52
N PHE A 208 9.48 11.73 6.99
CA PHE A 208 10.72 12.00 6.28
C PHE A 208 11.68 10.85 6.55
N ARG A 209 12.29 10.32 5.50
CA ARG A 209 13.34 9.31 5.64
C ARG A 209 14.30 9.29 4.47
N VAL A 210 15.46 8.70 4.71
CA VAL A 210 16.52 8.55 3.72
C VAL A 210 16.73 7.09 3.43
N GLU A 211 16.60 6.70 2.17
CA GLU A 211 16.86 5.35 1.71
C GLU A 211 17.91 5.38 0.61
N LYS A 212 19.06 4.75 0.89
CA LYS A 212 20.27 4.83 0.06
C LYS A 212 20.71 6.29 -0.14
N ARG A 213 20.42 6.88 -1.30
CA ARG A 213 20.77 8.27 -1.67
C ARG A 213 19.56 9.17 -1.86
N LEU A 214 18.36 8.65 -1.60
CA LEU A 214 17.11 9.34 -1.87
C LEU A 214 16.43 9.73 -0.57
N ALA A 215 15.99 10.98 -0.50
CA ALA A 215 15.08 11.46 0.53
C ALA A 215 13.64 11.18 0.09
N HIS A 216 12.87 10.62 0.99
CA HIS A 216 11.44 10.35 0.84
C HIS A 216 10.70 11.21 1.86
N ALA A 217 9.90 12.16 1.38
CA ALA A 217 9.09 13.03 2.21
C ALA A 217 7.61 12.83 1.90
N LEU A 218 6.80 12.63 2.95
CA LEU A 218 5.35 12.53 2.84
C LEU A 218 4.73 13.80 3.41
N ILE A 219 3.97 14.52 2.59
CA ILE A 219 3.51 15.87 2.90
C ILE A 219 2.01 15.94 2.67
N ARG A 220 1.27 16.44 3.66
CA ARG A 220 -0.16 16.72 3.55
C ARG A 220 -0.38 18.19 3.24
N ARG A 221 -1.12 18.45 2.16
CA ARG A 221 -1.56 19.80 1.82
C ARG A 221 -2.46 20.34 2.93
N ARG A 222 -2.13 21.53 3.42
CA ARG A 222 -2.99 22.33 4.28
C ARG A 222 -3.19 23.70 3.66
N THR A 223 -4.34 24.31 3.89
CA THR A 223 -4.57 25.71 3.57
C THR A 223 -4.22 26.53 4.81
N GLN A 224 -3.44 27.61 4.68
CA GLN A 224 -3.31 28.57 5.78
C GLN A 224 -4.67 29.26 5.98
N PHE A 225 -5.13 29.31 7.23
CA PHE A 225 -6.26 30.15 7.65
C PHE A 225 -5.83 31.61 7.73
#